data_AF-A4X7I7-F1
#
_entry.id   AF-A4X7I7-F1
#
_cell.length_a   1.000
_cell.length_b   1.000
_cell.length_c   1.000
_cell.angle_alpha   90.00
_cell.angle_beta   90.00
_cell.angle_gamma   90.00
#
_symmetry.space_group_name_H-M   'P 1'
#
loop_
_entity.id
_entity.type
_entity.pdbx_description
1 polymer ?
#
loop_
_entity_poly.entity_id
_entity_poly.type
_entity_poly.pdbx_seq_one_letter_code
_entity_poly.pdbx_strand_id
1 'polypeptide(L)'
;MDGPSDRVPCCPARSNPGRSAGPPAAAGSSPLSPSRWAAAHAATAATPEYPPTSPDMQRANPPHDGYAPLVGDNHETARVLLERRGQTYTEEAGIRLADRPGPLYQLLVLATLLSSRIRAGVAVAAARELFAAGYRTPSAMEAATWQDRVDALGRGHYRRYDERTATLLGTGARLCLDRWQGDLRRLHHAAQGRPTQLRRLLTAFPGIGPTGADIFLREAQAVWPDLRPFADRRTLSGAERLGLPQTPRRLASLVAEAEFGRFASALVRVALGEESAGAVTREARR
;
A
#
# COMPACT_ATOMS: atom_id res chain seq x y z
N MET A 1 6.23 -72.47 33.97
CA MET A 1 5.18 -73.18 34.71
C MET A 1 4.08 -72.18 34.98
N ASP A 2 2.85 -72.28 34.51
CA ASP A 2 2.13 -73.08 33.52
C ASP A 2 0.80 -72.29 33.33
N GLY A 3 0.25 -72.27 32.12
CA GLY A 3 -1.17 -71.90 31.91
C GLY A 3 -2.11 -72.99 32.46
N PRO A 4 -3.41 -73.08 32.09
CA PRO A 4 -4.14 -72.47 30.95
C PRO A 4 -5.49 -71.83 31.43
N SER A 5 -6.51 -71.42 30.68
CA SER A 5 -7.06 -71.81 29.38
C SER A 5 -8.16 -70.79 28.94
N ASP A 6 -8.14 -70.47 27.66
CA ASP A 6 -9.19 -70.03 26.72
C ASP A 6 -10.67 -69.97 27.14
N ARG A 7 -11.39 -68.94 26.65
CA ARG A 7 -12.28 -69.10 25.46
C ARG A 7 -12.90 -67.78 24.98
N VAL A 8 -12.69 -67.54 23.68
CA VAL A 8 -13.39 -66.60 22.79
C VAL A 8 -14.74 -67.22 22.36
N PRO A 9 -15.71 -66.42 21.88
CA PRO A 9 -16.15 -66.68 20.51
C PRO A 9 -16.45 -65.42 19.65
N CYS A 10 -15.87 -65.45 18.46
CA CYS A 10 -16.46 -65.22 17.14
C CYS A 10 -17.18 -63.90 16.82
N CYS A 11 -16.51 -63.09 15.98
CA CYS A 11 -17.17 -62.41 14.86
C CYS A 11 -17.75 -63.42 13.86
N PRO A 12 -18.73 -63.00 13.05
CA PRO A 12 -18.60 -63.21 11.63
C PRO A 12 -18.74 -61.90 10.84
N ALA A 13 -17.86 -61.79 9.86
CA ALA A 13 -17.85 -60.79 8.81
C ALA A 13 -19.15 -60.79 7.98
N ARG A 14 -19.58 -59.61 7.54
CA ARG A 14 -20.27 -59.45 6.26
C ARG A 14 -19.50 -58.48 5.40
N SER A 15 -19.19 -58.97 4.21
CA SER A 15 -18.41 -58.33 3.16
C SER A 15 -19.35 -57.68 2.13
N ASN A 16 -18.86 -56.57 1.57
CA ASN A 16 -19.03 -56.11 0.17
C ASN A 16 -20.39 -55.52 -0.27
N PRO A 17 -20.46 -54.85 -1.44
CA PRO A 17 -19.57 -53.86 -2.06
C PRO A 17 -20.35 -52.58 -2.43
N GLY A 18 -19.70 -51.41 -2.42
CA GLY A 18 -20.35 -50.16 -2.78
C GLY A 18 -19.37 -49.10 -3.25
N ARG A 19 -18.72 -49.38 -4.39
CA ARG A 19 -18.01 -48.36 -5.17
C ARG A 19 -18.98 -47.24 -5.52
N SER A 20 -18.76 -46.03 -5.01
CA SER A 20 -19.22 -44.81 -5.67
C SER A 20 -18.01 -43.92 -5.93
N ALA A 21 -17.82 -43.71 -7.23
CA ALA A 21 -16.84 -42.90 -7.92
C ALA A 21 -16.30 -41.70 -7.13
N GLY A 22 -14.98 -41.67 -6.97
CA GLY A 22 -14.27 -40.42 -6.78
C GLY A 22 -14.46 -39.52 -8.01
N PRO A 23 -14.43 -38.19 -7.84
CA PRO A 23 -14.52 -37.27 -8.97
C PRO A 23 -13.36 -37.50 -9.94
N PRO A 24 -13.59 -37.41 -11.26
CA PRO A 24 -12.55 -37.70 -12.24
C PRO A 24 -11.39 -36.71 -12.09
N ALA A 25 -10.17 -37.25 -12.17
CA ALA A 25 -8.95 -36.49 -12.32
C ALA A 25 -9.09 -35.52 -13.50
N ALA A 26 -9.09 -34.23 -13.19
CA ALA A 26 -8.98 -33.20 -14.22
C ALA A 26 -7.62 -33.36 -14.90
N ALA A 27 -7.69 -33.66 -16.20
CA ALA A 27 -6.55 -33.70 -17.09
C ALA A 27 -5.69 -32.42 -16.95
N GLY A 28 -4.38 -32.62 -17.08
CA GLY A 28 -3.35 -31.61 -16.89
C GLY A 28 -3.69 -30.27 -17.53
N SER A 29 -3.83 -29.25 -16.69
CA SER A 29 -3.66 -27.87 -17.10
C SER A 29 -2.18 -27.55 -17.00
N SER A 30 -1.49 -27.62 -18.13
CA SER A 30 -0.14 -27.08 -18.28
C SER A 30 -0.08 -25.66 -17.71
N PRO A 31 1.01 -25.27 -17.02
CA PRO A 31 1.16 -23.91 -16.55
C PRO A 31 1.11 -22.96 -17.74
N LEU A 32 0.17 -22.02 -17.70
CA LEU A 32 0.03 -20.98 -18.72
C LEU A 32 1.35 -20.22 -18.83
N SER A 33 1.94 -20.26 -20.03
CA SER A 33 3.16 -19.56 -20.39
C SER A 33 3.03 -18.04 -20.15
N PRO A 34 4.10 -17.32 -19.73
CA PRO A 34 4.06 -15.91 -19.31
C PRO A 34 3.65 -14.88 -20.39
N SER A 35 3.40 -15.31 -21.63
CA SER A 35 3.28 -14.42 -22.80
C SER A 35 1.85 -13.98 -23.17
N ARG A 36 0.82 -14.33 -22.40
CA ARG A 36 -0.58 -13.95 -22.71
C ARG A 36 -1.23 -12.88 -21.82
N TRP A 37 -0.54 -12.38 -20.78
CA TRP A 37 -1.01 -11.23 -19.98
C TRP A 37 -0.88 -9.88 -20.71
N ALA A 38 -0.19 -9.84 -21.85
CA ALA A 38 0.14 -8.60 -22.57
C ALA A 38 -0.86 -8.20 -23.68
N ALA A 39 -1.95 -8.95 -23.91
CA ALA A 39 -2.82 -8.76 -25.07
C ALA A 39 -4.29 -8.38 -24.74
N ALA A 40 -4.60 -7.88 -23.54
CA ALA A 40 -5.97 -7.57 -23.11
C ALA A 40 -6.27 -6.11 -22.77
N HIS A 41 -5.42 -5.14 -23.15
CA HIS A 41 -5.71 -3.70 -23.00
C HIS A 41 -5.23 -2.85 -24.18
N ALA A 42 -5.60 -3.26 -25.40
CA ALA A 42 -5.48 -2.45 -26.61
C ALA A 42 -6.88 -2.21 -27.18
N ALA A 43 -7.63 -1.26 -26.60
CA ALA A 43 -8.71 -0.52 -27.24
C ALA A 43 -9.30 0.47 -26.23
N THR A 44 -9.16 1.76 -26.54
CA THR A 44 -10.12 2.87 -26.37
C THR A 44 -9.35 4.14 -25.99
N ALA A 45 -8.61 4.69 -26.95
CA ALA A 45 -8.18 6.08 -26.93
C ALA A 45 -9.19 6.86 -27.78
N ALA A 46 -10.14 7.52 -27.13
CA ALA A 46 -10.98 8.54 -27.74
C ALA A 46 -10.74 9.84 -26.95
N THR A 47 -10.00 10.75 -27.57
CA THR A 47 -9.83 12.14 -27.15
C THR A 47 -11.16 12.88 -27.28
N PRO A 48 -11.58 13.71 -26.31
CA PRO A 48 -12.69 14.62 -26.51
C PRO A 48 -12.21 15.84 -27.32
N GLU A 49 -12.78 16.03 -28.52
CA GLU A 49 -12.72 17.28 -29.27
C GLU A 49 -13.57 18.33 -28.54
N TYR A 50 -12.94 19.42 -28.10
CA TYR A 50 -13.64 20.63 -27.68
C TYR A 50 -13.74 21.60 -28.87
N PRO A 51 -14.91 22.20 -29.13
CA PRO A 51 -15.06 23.18 -30.21
C PRO A 51 -14.34 24.50 -29.88
N PRO A 52 -13.91 25.26 -30.90
CA PRO A 52 -13.16 26.49 -30.70
C PRO A 52 -14.05 27.58 -30.08
N THR A 53 -13.57 28.18 -28.99
CA THR A 53 -14.18 29.39 -28.40
C THR A 53 -13.94 30.58 -29.32
N SER A 54 -15.03 31.21 -29.78
CA SER A 54 -15.02 32.46 -30.55
C SER A 54 -14.32 33.60 -29.81
N PRO A 55 -13.70 34.54 -30.55
CA PRO A 55 -13.02 35.71 -29.99
C PRO A 55 -14.04 36.83 -29.78
N ASP A 56 -14.30 37.20 -28.53
CA ASP A 56 -14.64 38.56 -28.07
C ASP A 56 -15.32 38.49 -26.70
N MET A 57 -14.54 38.73 -25.66
CA MET A 57 -15.03 39.39 -24.45
C MET A 57 -13.85 39.95 -23.64
N GLN A 58 -13.24 41.01 -24.18
CA GLN A 58 -12.58 42.01 -23.36
C GLN A 58 -13.65 42.77 -22.59
N ARG A 59 -13.78 42.49 -21.29
CA ARG A 59 -14.27 43.48 -20.32
C ARG A 59 -13.40 43.45 -19.07
N ALA A 60 -12.98 44.65 -18.71
CA ALA A 60 -12.08 45.01 -17.63
C ALA A 60 -12.43 44.33 -16.30
N ASN A 61 -11.43 43.74 -15.67
CA ASN A 61 -11.48 43.38 -14.25
C ASN A 61 -10.79 44.53 -13.48
N PRO A 62 -11.43 45.18 -12.50
CA PRO A 62 -10.80 46.25 -11.73
C PRO A 62 -9.65 45.69 -10.87
N PRO A 63 -8.67 46.52 -10.47
CA PRO A 63 -7.59 46.08 -9.60
C PRO A 63 -8.19 45.69 -8.24
N HIS A 64 -8.08 44.42 -7.88
CA HIS A 64 -8.50 43.95 -6.58
C HIS A 64 -7.49 44.46 -5.55
N ASP A 65 -7.87 45.53 -4.85
CA ASP A 65 -7.18 46.03 -3.67
C ASP A 65 -6.98 44.89 -2.66
N GLY A 66 -5.73 44.70 -2.24
CA GLY A 66 -5.39 45.01 -0.85
C GLY A 66 -5.70 44.01 0.26
N TYR A 67 -6.00 42.73 -0.02
CA TYR A 67 -5.92 41.68 1.01
C TYR A 67 -5.22 40.43 0.50
N ALA A 68 -3.87 40.46 0.49
CA ALA A 68 -3.14 39.22 0.63
C ALA A 68 -3.47 38.67 2.03
N PRO A 69 -4.05 37.46 2.18
CA PRO A 69 -4.14 36.87 3.50
C PRO A 69 -2.69 36.78 4.00
N LEU A 70 -2.40 37.36 5.16
CA LEU A 70 -1.08 37.37 5.78
C LEU A 70 -0.59 35.91 5.84
N VAL A 71 0.25 35.55 4.86
CA VAL A 71 0.77 34.20 4.66
C VAL A 71 1.75 33.97 5.80
N GLY A 72 1.37 33.12 6.76
CA GLY A 72 2.32 32.64 7.77
C GLY A 72 3.52 32.02 7.05
N ASP A 73 4.70 32.08 7.65
CA ASP A 73 5.90 31.55 7.03
C ASP A 73 5.67 30.06 6.66
N ASN A 74 5.73 29.76 5.36
CA ASN A 74 5.53 28.40 4.85
C ASN A 74 6.59 27.44 5.38
N HIS A 75 7.81 27.92 5.63
CA HIS A 75 8.88 27.12 6.24
C HIS A 75 8.53 26.79 7.70
N GLU A 76 8.02 27.77 8.43
CA GLU A 76 7.59 27.59 9.81
C GLU A 76 6.40 26.62 9.91
N THR A 77 5.43 26.75 9.02
CA THR A 77 4.31 25.80 8.92
C THR A 77 4.79 24.37 8.63
N ALA A 78 5.77 24.22 7.73
CA ALA A 78 6.35 22.91 7.43
C ALA A 78 7.14 22.34 8.62
N ARG A 79 7.90 23.17 9.33
CA ARG A 79 8.64 22.82 10.56
C ARG A 79 7.69 22.32 11.64
N VAL A 80 6.67 23.09 11.98
CA VAL A 80 5.65 22.72 12.99
C VAL A 80 4.93 21.42 12.60
N LEU A 81 4.60 21.25 11.32
CA LEU A 81 3.98 20.00 10.86
C LEU A 81 4.90 18.78 11.07
N LEU A 82 6.18 18.91 10.76
CA LEU A 82 7.18 17.86 10.97
C LEU A 82 7.40 17.58 12.47
N GLU A 83 7.37 18.59 13.33
CA GLU A 83 7.49 18.38 14.78
C GLU A 83 6.28 17.63 15.35
N ARG A 84 5.07 17.98 14.90
CA ARG A 84 3.83 17.35 15.35
C ARG A 84 3.61 15.96 14.76
N ARG A 85 4.04 15.74 13.52
CA ARG A 85 3.67 14.57 12.68
C ARG A 85 4.81 14.06 11.80
N GLY A 86 6.06 14.19 12.23
CA GLY A 86 7.23 13.72 11.50
C GLY A 86 7.34 12.20 11.39
N GLN A 87 6.58 11.46 12.21
CA GLN A 87 6.53 10.00 12.14
C GLN A 87 5.71 9.53 10.92
N THR A 88 6.35 8.71 10.10
CA THR A 88 5.76 8.05 8.94
C THR A 88 4.86 6.87 9.32
N TYR A 89 4.01 6.41 8.40
CA TYR A 89 3.19 5.23 8.65
C TYR A 89 4.06 3.95 8.77
N THR A 90 5.20 3.89 8.10
CA THR A 90 6.17 2.79 8.27
C THR A 90 6.75 2.76 9.68
N GLU A 91 7.16 3.90 10.22
CA GLU A 91 7.66 4.01 11.60
C GLU A 91 6.56 3.64 12.62
N GLU A 92 5.31 4.09 12.43
CA GLU A 92 4.19 3.70 13.31
C GLU A 92 3.88 2.19 13.28
N ALA A 93 4.03 1.58 12.10
CA ALA A 93 3.89 0.13 11.92
C ALA A 93 5.08 -0.67 12.48
N GLY A 94 6.08 0.00 13.09
CA GLY A 94 7.27 -0.66 13.64
C GLY A 94 8.21 -1.18 12.55
N ILE A 95 8.15 -0.63 11.34
CA ILE A 95 9.02 -0.97 10.23
C ILE A 95 10.23 -0.02 10.27
N ARG A 96 11.41 -0.57 10.55
CA ARG A 96 12.68 0.14 10.32
C ARG A 96 13.00 0.06 8.83
N LEU A 97 12.49 1.03 8.07
CA LEU A 97 12.65 1.05 6.63
C LEU A 97 14.14 1.17 6.26
N ALA A 98 14.57 0.33 5.33
CA ALA A 98 15.92 0.30 4.78
C ALA A 98 15.83 -0.25 3.35
N ASP A 99 16.80 0.06 2.49
CA ASP A 99 16.88 -0.49 1.14
C ASP A 99 17.30 -1.97 1.14
N ARG A 100 16.43 -2.82 1.70
CA ARG A 100 16.62 -4.26 1.90
C ARG A 100 15.31 -5.00 1.62
N PRO A 101 15.35 -6.28 1.22
CA PRO A 101 14.15 -7.02 0.80
C PRO A 101 13.05 -7.04 1.87
N GLY A 102 13.39 -7.38 3.11
CA GLY A 102 12.43 -7.50 4.22
C GLY A 102 11.69 -6.19 4.56
N PRO A 103 12.38 -5.08 4.85
CA PRO A 103 11.73 -3.80 5.11
C PRO A 103 10.87 -3.28 3.96
N LEU A 104 11.33 -3.42 2.71
CA LEU A 104 10.54 -3.02 1.54
C LEU A 104 9.30 -3.90 1.36
N TYR A 105 9.41 -5.20 1.63
CA TYR A 105 8.25 -6.09 1.62
C TYR A 105 7.23 -5.72 2.70
N GLN A 106 7.68 -5.38 3.91
CA GLN A 106 6.78 -4.89 4.97
C GLN A 106 6.07 -3.60 4.55
N LEU A 107 6.76 -2.69 3.85
CA LEU A 107 6.13 -1.50 3.27
C LEU A 107 5.06 -1.88 2.22
N LEU A 108 5.30 -2.89 1.37
CA LEU A 108 4.29 -3.38 0.42
C LEU A 108 3.05 -3.93 1.15
N VAL A 109 3.24 -4.70 2.21
CA VAL A 109 2.14 -5.21 3.05
C VAL A 109 1.35 -4.05 3.67
N LEU A 110 2.03 -3.08 4.27
CA LEU A 110 1.38 -1.90 4.86
C LEU A 110 0.61 -1.09 3.80
N ALA A 111 1.19 -0.87 2.63
CA ALA A 111 0.54 -0.20 1.50
C ALA A 111 -0.71 -0.96 1.02
N THR A 112 -0.70 -2.29 1.08
CA THR A 112 -1.85 -3.15 0.72
C THR A 112 -3.01 -2.93 1.70
N LEU A 113 -2.72 -2.88 3.00
CA LEU A 113 -3.71 -2.65 4.06
C LEU A 113 -4.30 -1.23 3.98
N LEU A 114 -3.45 -0.24 3.76
CA LEU A 114 -3.85 1.17 3.62
C LEU A 114 -4.55 1.49 2.30
N SER A 115 -4.48 0.61 1.29
CA SER A 115 -5.16 0.80 0.00
C SER A 115 -6.67 0.54 0.08
N SER A 116 -7.17 -0.09 1.14
CA SER A 116 -8.60 -0.30 1.35
C SER A 116 -9.28 0.95 1.94
N ARG A 117 -10.62 1.01 1.90
CA ARG A 117 -11.40 2.08 2.56
C ARG A 117 -11.44 1.84 4.07
N ILE A 118 -10.31 2.04 4.75
CA ILE A 118 -10.14 1.83 6.17
C ILE A 118 -9.41 2.99 6.85
N ARG A 119 -9.58 3.13 8.18
CA ARG A 119 -8.79 4.05 9.00
C ARG A 119 -7.33 3.61 9.05
N ALA A 120 -6.39 4.55 8.91
CA ALA A 120 -4.97 4.24 8.84
C ALA A 120 -4.48 3.52 10.11
N GLY A 121 -4.94 3.94 11.30
CA GLY A 121 -4.59 3.29 12.56
C GLY A 121 -4.95 1.79 12.62
N VAL A 122 -6.07 1.37 12.01
CA VAL A 122 -6.45 -0.06 11.96
C VAL A 122 -5.52 -0.83 11.02
N ALA A 123 -5.16 -0.24 9.87
CA ALA A 123 -4.20 -0.85 8.95
C ALA A 123 -2.79 -0.97 9.57
N VAL A 124 -2.34 0.05 10.30
CA VAL A 124 -1.07 0.04 11.04
C VAL A 124 -1.08 -1.03 12.12
N ALA A 125 -2.14 -1.13 12.93
CA ALA A 125 -2.27 -2.17 13.95
C ALA A 125 -2.24 -3.58 13.33
N ALA A 126 -2.98 -3.79 12.24
CA ALA A 126 -2.99 -5.06 11.51
C ALA A 126 -1.62 -5.43 10.93
N ALA A 127 -0.88 -4.45 10.39
CA ALA A 127 0.48 -4.67 9.91
C ALA A 127 1.40 -5.14 11.05
N ARG A 128 1.31 -4.50 12.23
CA ARG A 128 2.08 -4.89 13.42
C ARG A 128 1.80 -6.32 13.85
N GLU A 129 0.53 -6.74 13.85
CA GLU A 129 0.13 -8.11 14.19
C GLU A 129 0.64 -9.15 13.20
N LEU A 130 0.60 -8.87 11.89
CA LEU A 130 1.21 -9.73 10.87
C LEU A 130 2.72 -9.87 11.08
N PHE A 131 3.41 -8.78 11.40
CA PHE A 131 4.85 -8.80 11.60
C PHE A 131 5.27 -9.43 12.94
N ALA A 132 4.46 -9.28 13.98
CA ALA A 132 4.63 -9.97 15.25
C ALA A 132 4.46 -11.49 15.10
N ALA A 133 3.57 -11.93 14.21
CA ALA A 133 3.40 -13.34 13.83
C ALA A 133 4.52 -13.87 12.91
N GLY A 134 5.49 -13.04 12.52
CA GLY A 134 6.65 -13.46 11.72
C GLY A 134 6.51 -13.26 10.22
N TYR A 135 5.40 -12.73 9.72
CA TYR A 135 5.12 -12.58 8.28
C TYR A 135 5.79 -11.33 7.67
N ARG A 136 7.10 -11.20 7.88
CA ARG A 136 7.91 -10.01 7.54
C ARG A 136 8.64 -10.14 6.19
N THR A 137 8.55 -11.28 5.55
CA THR A 137 9.19 -11.59 4.26
C THR A 137 8.16 -12.26 3.34
N PRO A 138 8.34 -12.19 2.01
CA PRO A 138 7.42 -12.85 1.10
C PRO A 138 7.40 -14.37 1.32
N SER A 139 8.55 -15.01 1.62
CA SER A 139 8.59 -16.43 1.95
C SER A 139 7.77 -16.78 3.19
N ALA A 140 7.90 -16.01 4.28
CA ALA A 140 7.16 -16.27 5.51
C ALA A 140 5.65 -15.98 5.35
N MET A 141 5.29 -14.91 4.63
CA MET A 141 3.89 -14.58 4.35
C MET A 141 3.23 -15.64 3.46
N GLU A 142 3.96 -16.17 2.49
CA GLU A 142 3.45 -17.20 1.58
C GLU A 142 3.27 -18.54 2.30
N ALA A 143 4.23 -18.93 3.14
CA ALA A 143 4.19 -20.15 3.95
C ALA A 143 3.10 -20.13 5.04
N ALA A 144 2.71 -18.95 5.53
CA ALA A 144 1.62 -18.81 6.48
C ALA A 144 0.29 -19.29 5.87
N THR A 145 -0.49 -20.04 6.64
CA THR A 145 -1.80 -20.49 6.14
C THR A 145 -2.74 -19.31 5.95
N TRP A 146 -3.82 -19.52 5.19
CA TRP A 146 -4.85 -18.50 5.07
C TRP A 146 -5.44 -18.12 6.45
N GLN A 147 -5.73 -19.10 7.31
CA GLN A 147 -6.29 -18.86 8.64
C GLN A 147 -5.32 -18.07 9.53
N ASP A 148 -4.03 -18.41 9.51
CA ASP A 148 -3.00 -17.68 10.27
C ASP A 148 -2.97 -16.18 9.95
N ARG A 149 -3.14 -15.85 8.65
CA ARG A 149 -3.20 -14.47 8.18
C ARG A 149 -4.50 -13.79 8.61
N VAL A 150 -5.64 -14.49 8.52
CA VAL A 150 -6.94 -13.98 9.01
C VAL A 150 -6.87 -13.68 10.51
N ASP A 151 -6.33 -14.59 11.31
CA ASP A 151 -6.24 -14.43 12.76
C ASP A 151 -5.36 -13.23 13.13
N ALA A 152 -4.22 -13.04 12.44
CA ALA A 152 -3.37 -11.88 12.63
C ALA A 152 -4.06 -10.56 12.26
N LEU A 153 -4.77 -10.52 11.12
CA LEU A 153 -5.57 -9.36 10.72
C LEU A 153 -6.70 -9.09 11.73
N GLY A 154 -7.32 -10.13 12.27
CA GLY A 154 -8.37 -10.07 13.28
C GLY A 154 -7.90 -9.46 14.60
N ARG A 155 -6.69 -9.79 15.08
CA ARG A 155 -6.06 -9.16 16.26
C ARG A 155 -5.85 -7.66 16.07
N GLY A 156 -5.54 -7.23 14.85
CA GLY A 156 -5.44 -5.82 14.48
C GLY A 156 -6.78 -5.12 14.21
N HIS A 157 -7.91 -5.78 14.50
CA HIS A 157 -9.26 -5.30 14.23
C HIS A 157 -9.59 -5.04 12.74
N TYR A 158 -8.89 -5.68 11.82
CA TYR A 158 -9.09 -5.55 10.36
C TYR A 158 -10.24 -6.45 9.82
N ARG A 159 -11.26 -6.71 10.64
CA ARG A 159 -12.26 -7.79 10.42
C ARG A 159 -13.16 -7.63 9.20
N ARG A 160 -13.31 -6.41 8.67
CA ARG A 160 -14.20 -6.17 7.52
C ARG A 160 -13.65 -6.79 6.22
N TYR A 161 -12.33 -6.92 6.14
CA TYR A 161 -11.62 -7.25 4.92
C TYR A 161 -10.58 -8.34 5.12
N ASP A 162 -10.50 -8.93 6.32
CA ASP A 162 -9.46 -9.87 6.73
C ASP A 162 -9.36 -11.09 5.80
N GLU A 163 -10.46 -11.79 5.53
CA GLU A 163 -10.51 -12.96 4.67
C GLU A 163 -9.98 -12.68 3.25
N ARG A 164 -10.51 -11.61 2.64
CA ARG A 164 -10.07 -11.17 1.31
C ARG A 164 -8.61 -10.75 1.34
N THR A 165 -8.22 -9.96 2.33
CA THR A 165 -6.85 -9.44 2.45
C THR A 165 -5.85 -10.55 2.73
N ALA A 166 -6.19 -11.57 3.53
CA ALA A 166 -5.36 -12.75 3.75
C ALA A 166 -5.02 -13.45 2.42
N THR A 167 -6.01 -13.62 1.54
CA THR A 167 -5.81 -14.16 0.19
C THR A 167 -4.92 -13.24 -0.65
N LEU A 168 -5.18 -11.92 -0.65
CA LEU A 168 -4.37 -10.96 -1.41
C LEU A 168 -2.91 -10.96 -0.95
N LEU A 169 -2.66 -11.03 0.36
CA LEU A 169 -1.31 -11.06 0.93
C LEU A 169 -0.55 -12.33 0.52
N GLY A 170 -1.21 -13.49 0.57
CA GLY A 170 -0.60 -14.75 0.10
C GLY A 170 -0.26 -14.74 -1.38
N THR A 171 -1.21 -14.35 -2.23
CA THR A 171 -0.99 -14.25 -3.68
C THR A 171 0.07 -13.20 -4.02
N GLY A 172 0.07 -12.06 -3.32
CA GLY A 172 1.06 -11.01 -3.49
C GLY A 172 2.46 -11.44 -3.05
N ALA A 173 2.57 -12.21 -1.98
CA ALA A 173 3.82 -12.82 -1.54
C ALA A 173 4.39 -13.77 -2.61
N ARG A 174 3.55 -14.66 -3.14
CA ARG A 174 3.91 -15.56 -4.25
C ARG A 174 4.39 -14.80 -5.48
N LEU A 175 3.65 -13.77 -5.90
CA LEU A 175 4.07 -12.90 -7.02
C LEU A 175 5.44 -12.23 -6.76
N CYS A 176 5.70 -11.80 -5.52
CA CYS A 176 6.99 -11.21 -5.15
C CYS A 176 8.14 -12.22 -5.31
N LEU A 177 7.93 -13.46 -4.87
CA LEU A 177 8.90 -14.55 -5.00
C LEU A 177 9.16 -14.88 -6.47
N ASP A 178 8.09 -15.11 -7.24
CA ASP A 178 8.21 -15.63 -8.60
C ASP A 178 8.81 -14.60 -9.56
N ARG A 179 8.33 -13.35 -9.51
CA ARG A 179 8.73 -12.31 -10.47
C ARG A 179 9.96 -11.53 -10.04
N TRP A 180 10.11 -11.32 -8.73
CA TRP A 180 11.11 -10.42 -8.16
C TRP A 180 12.07 -11.15 -7.21
N GLN A 181 12.03 -12.48 -7.15
CA GLN A 181 12.93 -13.29 -6.29
C GLN A 181 12.88 -12.84 -4.82
N GLY A 182 11.73 -12.36 -4.37
CA GLY A 182 11.51 -11.85 -3.02
C GLY A 182 12.11 -10.46 -2.73
N ASP A 183 12.60 -9.75 -3.74
CA ASP A 183 13.33 -8.49 -3.59
C ASP A 183 12.74 -7.35 -4.45
N LEU A 184 12.04 -6.42 -3.80
CA LEU A 184 11.40 -5.27 -4.47
C LEU A 184 12.41 -4.25 -5.03
N ARG A 185 13.71 -4.35 -4.72
CA ARG A 185 14.73 -3.54 -5.39
C ARG A 185 14.86 -3.92 -6.86
N ARG A 186 14.59 -5.18 -7.22
CA ARG A 186 14.52 -5.62 -8.62
C ARG A 186 13.34 -4.99 -9.35
N LEU A 187 12.22 -4.83 -8.65
CA LEU A 187 11.06 -4.09 -9.15
C LEU A 187 11.43 -2.62 -9.37
N HIS A 188 12.15 -2.01 -8.43
CA HIS A 188 12.67 -0.66 -8.55
C HIS A 188 13.57 -0.48 -9.79
N HIS A 189 14.56 -1.36 -9.97
CA HIS A 189 15.43 -1.34 -11.15
C HIS A 189 14.67 -1.55 -12.46
N ALA A 190 13.69 -2.45 -12.49
CA ALA A 190 12.85 -2.67 -13.67
C ALA A 190 11.98 -1.46 -14.03
N ALA A 191 11.78 -0.52 -13.09
CA ALA A 191 11.13 0.75 -13.38
C ALA A 191 12.04 1.77 -14.10
N GLN A 192 13.36 1.53 -14.15
CA GLN A 192 14.34 2.36 -14.85
C GLN A 192 14.28 3.84 -14.42
N GLY A 193 14.15 4.09 -13.12
CA GLY A 193 14.08 5.45 -12.58
C GLY A 193 12.81 6.23 -12.97
N ARG A 194 11.77 5.57 -13.48
CA ARG A 194 10.49 6.20 -13.84
C ARG A 194 9.42 5.91 -12.78
N PRO A 195 9.02 6.89 -11.94
CA PRO A 195 8.00 6.69 -10.92
C PRO A 195 6.66 6.19 -11.45
N THR A 196 6.26 6.61 -12.66
CA THR A 196 5.05 6.14 -13.33
C THR A 196 5.11 4.64 -13.67
N GLN A 197 6.28 4.15 -14.07
CA GLN A 197 6.51 2.73 -14.32
C GLN A 197 6.51 1.94 -13.02
N LEU A 198 7.19 2.45 -11.99
CA LEU A 198 7.23 1.85 -10.67
C LEU A 198 5.82 1.67 -10.10
N ARG A 199 5.01 2.73 -10.19
CA ARG A 199 3.59 2.72 -9.83
C ARG A 199 2.82 1.64 -10.58
N ARG A 200 3.02 1.50 -11.89
CA ARG A 200 2.38 0.46 -12.71
C ARG A 200 2.78 -0.95 -12.27
N LEU A 201 4.07 -1.17 -11.97
CA LEU A 201 4.57 -2.46 -11.48
C LEU A 201 4.00 -2.80 -10.10
N LEU A 202 3.88 -1.81 -9.21
CA LEU A 202 3.25 -1.98 -7.89
C LEU A 202 1.76 -2.34 -8.00
N THR A 203 1.01 -1.71 -8.92
CA THR A 203 -0.41 -2.03 -9.13
C THR A 203 -0.68 -3.42 -9.70
N ALA A 204 0.37 -4.14 -10.14
CA ALA A 204 0.23 -5.55 -10.52
C ALA A 204 0.09 -6.48 -9.29
N PHE A 205 0.43 -6.00 -8.09
CA PHE A 205 0.21 -6.77 -6.87
C PHE A 205 -1.27 -6.80 -6.50
N PRO A 206 -1.81 -7.98 -6.15
CA PRO A 206 -3.20 -8.11 -5.74
C PRO A 206 -3.47 -7.25 -4.51
N GLY A 207 -4.51 -6.39 -4.58
CA GLY A 207 -4.88 -5.49 -3.50
C GLY A 207 -4.20 -4.12 -3.54
N ILE A 208 -3.20 -3.90 -4.41
CA ILE A 208 -2.58 -2.60 -4.61
C ILE A 208 -3.29 -1.86 -5.74
N GLY A 209 -4.14 -0.90 -5.38
CA GLY A 209 -4.68 0.07 -6.32
C GLY A 209 -3.74 1.27 -6.53
N PRO A 210 -4.14 2.26 -7.35
CA PRO A 210 -3.39 3.51 -7.53
C PRO A 210 -3.01 4.18 -6.20
N THR A 211 -3.93 4.21 -5.23
CA THR A 211 -3.69 4.74 -3.88
C THR A 211 -2.61 3.96 -3.13
N GLY A 212 -2.66 2.62 -3.15
CA GLY A 212 -1.65 1.77 -2.50
C GLY A 212 -0.26 1.99 -3.10
N ALA A 213 -0.17 2.12 -4.42
CA ALA A 213 1.08 2.43 -5.09
C ALA A 213 1.60 3.83 -4.72
N ASP A 214 0.73 4.84 -4.65
CA ASP A 214 1.10 6.19 -4.21
C ASP A 214 1.59 6.22 -2.75
N ILE A 215 0.96 5.43 -1.86
CA ILE A 215 1.43 5.22 -0.48
C ILE A 215 2.84 4.63 -0.46
N PHE A 216 3.06 3.56 -1.23
CA PHE A 216 4.38 2.91 -1.31
C PHE A 216 5.45 3.90 -1.78
N LEU A 217 5.20 4.62 -2.87
CA LEU A 217 6.13 5.61 -3.40
C LEU A 217 6.47 6.71 -2.40
N ARG A 218 5.45 7.23 -1.71
CA ARG A 218 5.63 8.30 -0.72
C ARG A 218 6.57 7.89 0.40
N GLU A 219 6.38 6.70 0.96
CA GLU A 219 7.17 6.17 2.07
C GLU A 219 8.57 5.71 1.60
N ALA A 220 8.66 5.12 0.40
CA ALA A 220 9.92 4.65 -0.18
C ALA A 220 10.94 5.79 -0.41
N GLN A 221 10.50 7.04 -0.54
CA GLN A 221 11.39 8.21 -0.62
C GLN A 221 12.41 8.28 0.53
N ALA A 222 12.15 7.67 1.70
CA ALA A 222 13.12 7.63 2.78
C ALA A 222 14.40 6.86 2.42
N VAL A 223 14.29 5.87 1.52
CA VAL A 223 15.39 4.96 1.15
C VAL A 223 15.73 4.98 -0.34
N TRP A 224 14.85 5.52 -1.19
CA TRP A 224 15.04 5.72 -2.63
C TRP A 224 14.99 7.23 -2.96
N PRO A 225 16.13 7.94 -2.89
CA PRO A 225 16.19 9.38 -3.10
C PRO A 225 15.76 9.83 -4.50
N ASP A 226 15.90 8.98 -5.51
CA ASP A 226 15.50 9.23 -6.90
C ASP A 226 13.98 9.38 -7.08
N LEU A 227 13.18 8.99 -6.07
CA LEU A 227 11.75 9.29 -6.05
C LEU A 227 11.44 10.72 -5.62
N ARG A 228 12.39 11.46 -5.04
CA ARG A 228 12.13 12.80 -4.51
C ARG A 228 12.17 13.85 -5.63
N PRO A 229 11.27 14.86 -5.61
CA PRO A 229 10.09 14.99 -4.74
C PRO A 229 8.84 14.34 -5.36
N PHE A 230 8.38 13.23 -4.79
CA PHE A 230 7.09 12.61 -5.10
C PHE A 230 5.99 13.10 -4.15
N ALA A 231 4.98 13.78 -4.70
CA ALA A 231 3.77 14.15 -3.97
C ALA A 231 2.54 13.64 -4.73
N ASP A 232 1.78 12.77 -4.07
CA ASP A 232 0.51 12.27 -4.60
C ASP A 232 -0.64 13.27 -4.35
N ARG A 233 -1.82 12.97 -4.90
CA ARG A 233 -3.00 13.84 -4.75
C ARG A 233 -3.35 14.13 -3.29
N ARG A 234 -3.16 13.16 -2.39
CA ARG A 234 -3.44 13.34 -0.96
C ARG A 234 -2.43 14.28 -0.31
N THR A 235 -1.15 14.17 -0.65
CA THR A 235 -0.10 15.08 -0.19
C THR A 235 -0.44 16.52 -0.60
N LEU A 236 -0.81 16.74 -1.87
CA LEU A 236 -1.16 18.07 -2.38
C LEU A 236 -2.45 18.62 -1.74
N SER A 237 -3.45 17.77 -1.48
CA SER A 237 -4.66 18.18 -0.75
C SER A 237 -4.36 18.57 0.70
N GLY A 238 -3.40 17.91 1.35
CA GLY A 238 -2.91 18.30 2.68
C GLY A 238 -2.23 19.67 2.67
N ALA A 239 -1.39 19.92 1.67
CA ALA A 239 -0.73 21.20 1.47
C ALA A 239 -1.74 22.33 1.26
N GLU A 240 -2.73 22.11 0.41
CA GLU A 240 -3.84 23.06 0.17
C GLU A 240 -4.55 23.45 1.47
N ARG A 241 -4.89 22.48 2.32
CA ARG A 241 -5.56 22.72 3.59
C ARG A 241 -4.73 23.56 4.57
N LEU A 242 -3.41 23.58 4.42
CA LEU A 242 -2.49 24.40 5.20
C LEU A 242 -2.14 25.75 4.53
N GLY A 243 -2.65 26.01 3.32
CA GLY A 243 -2.26 27.18 2.53
C GLY A 243 -0.85 27.10 1.93
N LEU A 244 -0.27 25.90 1.87
CA LEU A 244 1.07 25.68 1.31
C LEU A 244 1.02 25.55 -0.22
N PRO A 245 2.17 25.72 -0.91
CA PRO A 245 2.24 25.52 -2.36
C PRO A 245 1.78 24.13 -2.81
N GLN A 246 1.00 24.04 -3.88
CA GLN A 246 0.44 22.77 -4.37
C GLN A 246 1.26 22.12 -5.50
N THR A 247 2.59 22.34 -5.52
CA THR A 247 3.47 21.67 -6.49
C THR A 247 4.60 20.93 -5.77
N PRO A 248 5.00 19.72 -6.23
CA PRO A 248 6.03 18.93 -5.54
C PRO A 248 7.34 19.71 -5.36
N ARG A 249 7.78 20.45 -6.39
CA ARG A 249 9.02 21.25 -6.34
C ARG A 249 8.96 22.38 -5.31
N ARG A 250 7.83 23.09 -5.20
CA ARG A 250 7.67 24.17 -4.20
C ARG A 250 7.48 23.66 -2.78
N LEU A 251 6.90 22.46 -2.61
CA LEU A 251 6.87 21.81 -1.31
C LEU A 251 8.26 21.36 -0.88
N ALA A 252 9.05 20.83 -1.82
CA ALA A 252 10.41 20.37 -1.56
C ALA A 252 11.33 21.50 -1.11
N SER A 253 11.11 22.74 -1.55
CA SER A 253 11.92 23.89 -1.09
C SER A 253 11.65 24.28 0.36
N LEU A 254 10.59 23.75 1.02
CA LEU A 254 10.25 24.11 2.40
C LEU A 254 11.01 23.30 3.45
N VAL A 255 11.60 22.16 3.07
CA VAL A 255 12.22 21.19 3.98
C VAL A 255 13.55 20.70 3.42
N ALA A 256 14.39 20.13 4.27
CA ALA A 256 15.58 19.42 3.80
C ALA A 256 15.18 18.25 2.88
N GLU A 257 15.99 17.96 1.86
CA GLU A 257 15.68 16.93 0.86
C GLU A 257 15.38 15.56 1.49
N ALA A 258 16.13 15.19 2.54
CA ALA A 258 15.94 13.94 3.27
C ALA A 258 14.59 13.86 4.03
N GLU A 259 14.03 15.01 4.42
CA GLU A 259 12.78 15.10 5.19
C GLU A 259 11.55 15.13 4.31
N PHE A 260 11.69 15.27 2.98
CA PHE A 260 10.55 15.42 2.08
C PHE A 260 9.56 14.25 2.15
N GLY A 261 10.04 13.01 2.31
CA GLY A 261 9.17 11.84 2.48
C GLY A 261 8.31 11.91 3.75
N ARG A 262 8.90 12.32 4.87
CA ARG A 262 8.21 12.54 6.15
C ARG A 262 7.21 13.68 6.05
N PHE A 263 7.62 14.78 5.44
CA PHE A 263 6.77 15.93 5.20
C PHE A 263 5.55 15.56 4.34
N ALA A 264 5.75 14.82 3.25
CA ALA A 264 4.67 14.33 2.42
C ALA A 264 3.70 13.42 3.22
N SER A 265 4.23 12.53 4.07
CA SER A 265 3.40 11.67 4.93
C SER A 265 2.59 12.49 5.95
N ALA A 266 3.20 13.53 6.55
CA ALA A 266 2.53 14.45 7.46
C ALA A 266 1.41 15.26 6.78
N LEU A 267 1.63 15.73 5.55
CA LEU A 267 0.58 16.40 4.76
C LEU A 267 -0.61 15.47 4.50
N VAL A 268 -0.37 14.18 4.23
CA VAL A 268 -1.47 13.21 4.08
C VAL A 268 -2.31 13.08 5.34
N ARG A 269 -1.71 13.16 6.53
CA ARG A 269 -2.48 13.15 7.80
C ARG A 269 -3.39 14.36 7.92
N VAL A 270 -2.94 15.53 7.47
CA VAL A 270 -3.79 16.71 7.37
C VAL A 270 -4.93 16.46 6.39
N ALA A 271 -4.64 15.91 5.20
CA ALA A 271 -5.65 15.59 4.20
C ALA A 271 -6.72 14.62 4.74
N LEU A 272 -6.32 13.62 5.54
CA LEU A 272 -7.20 12.64 6.16
C LEU A 272 -7.93 13.14 7.42
N GLY A 273 -7.57 14.34 7.92
CA GLY A 273 -8.14 14.91 9.14
C GLY A 273 -7.58 14.29 10.43
N GLU A 274 -6.49 13.52 10.35
CA GLU A 274 -5.75 13.00 11.51
C GLU A 274 -4.90 14.10 12.19
N GLU A 275 -4.60 15.18 11.45
CA GLU A 275 -3.99 16.39 11.98
C GLU A 275 -4.81 17.62 11.57
N SER A 276 -5.02 18.54 12.50
CA SER A 276 -5.82 19.74 12.27
C SER A 276 -4.99 20.83 11.62
N ALA A 277 -5.33 21.20 10.38
CA ALA A 277 -4.70 22.31 9.69
C ALA A 277 -4.77 23.62 10.49
N GLY A 278 -5.89 23.87 11.18
CA GLY A 278 -6.06 25.04 12.04
C GLY A 278 -5.16 25.01 13.27
N ALA A 279 -4.85 23.84 13.82
CA ALA A 279 -3.92 23.73 14.95
C ALA A 279 -2.48 24.02 14.50
N VAL A 280 -2.04 23.40 13.39
CA VAL A 280 -0.71 23.62 12.81
C VAL A 280 -0.50 25.10 12.47
N THR A 281 -1.44 25.71 11.74
CA THR A 281 -1.32 27.12 11.33
C THR A 281 -1.39 28.10 12.49
N ARG A 282 -2.10 27.79 13.58
CA ARG A 282 -2.08 28.63 14.79
C ARG A 282 -0.75 28.54 15.54
N GLU A 283 -0.14 27.37 15.58
CA GLU A 283 1.14 27.16 16.25
C GLU A 283 2.28 27.79 15.46
N ALA A 284 2.28 27.66 14.13
CA ALA A 284 3.25 28.31 13.24
C ALA A 284 3.19 29.86 13.22
N ARG A 285 2.20 30.46 13.90
CA ARG A 285 2.04 31.92 14.04
C ARG A 285 2.46 32.43 15.42
N ARG A 286 2.82 31.55 16.35
CA ARG A 286 3.27 31.91 17.70
C ARG A 286 4.76 32.21 17.68
#